data_AF-A0A4P8NP37-F1
#
_entry.id   AF-A0A4P8NP37-F1
#
_cell.length_a   1.000
_cell.length_b   1.000
_cell.length_c   1.000
_cell.angle_alpha   90.00
_cell.angle_beta   90.00
_cell.angle_gamma   90.00
#
_symmetry.space_group_name_H-M   'P 1'
#
loop_
_entity.id
_entity.type
_entity.pdbx_description
1 polymer ?
#
loop_
_entity_poly.entity_id
_entity_poly.type
_entity_poly.pdbx_seq_one_letter_code
_entity_poly.pdbx_strand_id
1 'polypeptide(L)'
;MTMKKLSMLSSGKNLVVTPKIDGVIKFLFVLDGIVLSTGLTKDIKHICKIDETNIGITILDSEYIDKIYYVIDIIVHKGEYIGDMDFEKRISIRNNVTSLLPDFIIPKQYNSFNSFKDLNSLYLSYKKQYKIDGLIFLDKSKGYMQRVIKWKESSTVDLEIYTDEDGSKKIKTCDDWSIDMPWENHECVEGIWEFEKRANILVPTRLRLDKPQANSLEIVEKNLVDSIPGTIFTGIGCYLMRKYHNRVKIDMLRSSHDMGSVIMDIGTGQGGDVIKWRRAKLIYCIEPSVKATQEMEQRYGYLPNVFVINSLLKDVDPSTIP
;
A
#
# COMPACT_ATOMS: atom_id res chain seq x y z
N MET A 1 -1.34 -1.31 -4.25
CA MET A 1 -1.09 -0.18 -5.19
C MET A 1 -1.67 -0.54 -6.57
N THR A 2 -2.36 0.35 -7.29
CA THR A 2 -3.03 0.01 -8.57
C THR A 2 -2.12 0.21 -9.79
N MET A 3 -2.33 -0.52 -10.89
CA MET A 3 -1.54 -0.40 -12.13
C MET A 3 -1.47 1.03 -12.70
N LYS A 4 -2.52 1.84 -12.53
CA LYS A 4 -2.54 3.26 -12.91
C LYS A 4 -1.57 4.11 -12.07
N LYS A 5 -1.32 3.72 -10.81
CA LYS A 5 -0.29 4.35 -9.95
C LYS A 5 1.12 3.89 -10.33
N LEU A 6 1.25 2.67 -10.86
CA LEU A 6 2.52 2.11 -11.34
C LEU A 6 2.95 2.69 -12.69
N SER A 7 2.01 3.00 -13.59
CA SER A 7 2.32 3.71 -14.84
C SER A 7 2.79 5.15 -14.61
N MET A 8 2.33 5.80 -13.52
CA MET A 8 2.88 7.09 -13.09
C MET A 8 4.32 6.96 -12.60
N LEU A 9 4.65 5.86 -11.88
CA LEU A 9 6.03 5.58 -11.46
C LEU A 9 6.97 5.32 -12.64
N SER A 10 6.49 4.68 -13.72
CA SER A 10 7.33 4.35 -14.88
C SER A 10 7.74 5.57 -15.72
N SER A 11 7.00 6.69 -15.65
CA SER A 11 7.41 7.93 -16.34
C SER A 11 8.37 8.80 -15.53
N GLY A 12 8.40 8.67 -14.19
CA GLY A 12 9.37 9.26 -13.23
C GLY A 12 9.52 10.79 -13.18
N LYS A 13 9.43 11.49 -14.32
CA LYS A 13 9.91 12.86 -14.52
C LYS A 13 9.29 13.91 -13.59
N ASN A 14 8.03 13.72 -13.17
CA ASN A 14 7.33 14.67 -12.31
C ASN A 14 7.12 14.17 -10.88
N LEU A 15 7.66 13.01 -10.51
CA LEU A 15 7.51 12.48 -9.16
C LEU A 15 8.75 12.74 -8.31
N VAL A 16 8.52 12.96 -7.02
CA VAL A 16 9.55 12.86 -5.98
C VAL A 16 9.22 11.73 -5.03
N VAL A 17 10.24 11.22 -4.36
CA VAL A 17 10.14 10.20 -3.33
C VAL A 17 10.76 10.66 -2.02
N THR A 18 10.17 10.24 -0.91
CA THR A 18 10.71 10.42 0.45
C THR A 18 10.41 9.16 1.27
N PRO A 19 11.19 8.83 2.31
CA PRO A 19 10.86 7.71 3.18
C PRO A 19 9.53 7.91 3.90
N LYS A 20 8.74 6.84 3.98
CA LYS A 20 7.65 6.73 4.94
C LYS A 20 8.25 6.32 6.29
N ILE A 21 8.61 7.32 7.06
CA ILE A 21 9.00 7.17 8.46
C ILE A 21 7.73 6.93 9.31
N ASP A 22 7.90 6.34 10.49
CA ASP A 22 6.79 5.99 11.38
C ASP A 22 6.63 7.04 12.48
N GLY A 23 6.22 8.25 12.09
CA GLY A 23 6.05 9.37 13.00
C GLY A 23 4.62 9.79 13.24
N VAL A 24 4.44 10.71 14.19
CA VAL A 24 3.14 11.31 14.48
C VAL A 24 3.00 12.59 13.65
N ILE A 25 1.93 12.70 12.87
CA ILE A 25 1.64 13.92 12.13
C ILE A 25 1.35 15.08 13.10
N LYS A 26 2.03 16.19 12.88
CA LYS A 26 1.90 17.43 13.64
C LYS A 26 1.89 18.63 12.69
N PHE A 27 1.06 19.62 12.98
CA PHE A 27 1.13 20.91 12.32
C PHE A 27 1.90 21.88 13.20
N LEU A 28 2.82 22.63 12.61
CA LEU A 28 3.51 23.72 13.27
C LEU A 28 2.93 25.06 12.81
N PHE A 29 2.60 25.91 13.77
CA PHE A 29 2.13 27.27 13.55
C PHE A 29 3.22 28.23 13.98
N VAL A 30 3.64 29.10 13.07
CA VAL A 30 4.51 30.24 13.38
C VAL A 30 3.64 31.49 13.39
N LEU A 31 3.49 32.09 14.57
CA LEU A 31 2.66 33.28 14.80
C LEU A 31 3.53 34.33 15.50
N ASP A 32 3.93 35.37 14.77
CA ASP A 32 4.71 36.51 15.30
C ASP A 32 5.91 36.09 16.18
N GLY A 33 6.72 35.16 15.66
CA GLY A 33 7.90 34.65 16.37
C GLY A 33 7.60 33.58 17.44
N ILE A 34 6.37 33.12 17.57
CA ILE A 34 5.99 32.00 18.46
C ILE A 34 5.73 30.76 17.62
N VAL A 35 6.37 29.64 17.97
CA VAL A 35 6.16 28.33 17.32
C VAL A 35 5.27 27.47 18.22
N LEU A 36 4.13 27.05 17.67
CA LEU A 36 3.16 26.15 18.32
C LEU A 36 3.05 24.85 17.53
N SER A 37 2.71 23.76 18.20
CA SER A 37 2.49 22.44 17.59
C SER A 37 1.12 21.92 17.96
N THR A 38 0.42 21.31 17.00
CA THR A 38 -0.84 20.60 17.24
C THR A 38 -0.92 19.31 16.43
N GLY A 39 -1.85 18.42 16.79
CA GLY A 39 -2.09 17.16 16.08
C GLY A 39 -3.57 16.79 16.08
N LEU A 40 -3.87 15.51 15.93
CA LEU A 40 -5.25 15.00 15.82
C LEU A 40 -6.13 15.30 17.04
N THR A 41 -5.56 15.32 18.24
CA THR A 41 -6.26 15.65 19.49
C THR A 41 -6.60 17.13 19.63
N LYS A 42 -6.13 17.99 18.70
CA LYS A 42 -6.26 19.45 18.72
C LYS A 42 -5.62 20.14 19.93
N ASP A 43 -4.84 19.43 20.73
CA ASP A 43 -4.03 20.04 21.78
C ASP A 43 -3.01 20.99 21.16
N ILE A 44 -2.92 22.21 21.67
CA ILE A 44 -1.93 23.19 21.24
C ILE A 44 -0.79 23.19 22.26
N LYS A 45 0.43 22.94 21.79
CA LYS A 45 1.64 22.97 22.61
C LYS A 45 2.55 24.09 22.14
N HIS A 46 2.97 24.94 23.08
CA HIS A 46 4.05 25.88 22.83
C HIS A 46 5.37 25.14 22.68
N ILE A 47 6.10 25.39 21.59
CA ILE A 47 7.38 24.74 21.29
C ILE A 47 8.55 25.66 21.65
N CYS A 48 8.60 26.86 21.06
CA CYS A 48 9.66 27.82 21.29
C CYS A 48 9.25 29.22 20.83
N LYS A 49 10.08 30.21 21.17
CA LYS A 49 10.11 31.52 20.51
C LYS A 49 11.30 31.59 19.58
N ILE A 50 11.17 32.36 18.50
CA ILE A 50 12.21 32.66 17.53
C ILE A 50 12.31 34.18 17.42
N ASP A 51 13.52 34.68 17.19
CA ASP A 51 13.76 36.13 17.03
C ASP A 51 13.35 36.63 15.63
N GLU A 52 13.19 35.72 14.67
CA GLU A 52 12.84 36.04 13.30
C GLU A 52 11.34 36.32 13.14
N THR A 53 11.01 37.61 13.05
CA THR A 53 9.62 38.07 12.87
C THR A 53 9.19 38.09 11.40
N ASN A 54 10.11 38.04 10.43
CA ASN A 54 9.77 38.13 9.01
C ASN A 54 9.15 36.86 8.42
N ILE A 55 9.08 35.76 9.18
CA ILE A 55 8.37 34.54 8.75
C ILE A 55 6.87 34.81 8.61
N GLY A 56 6.32 35.71 9.44
CA GLY A 56 4.88 35.99 9.51
C GLY A 56 4.04 34.77 9.87
N ILE A 57 2.72 34.88 9.69
CA ILE A 57 1.78 33.79 9.95
C ILE A 57 2.04 32.64 8.97
N THR A 58 2.54 31.52 9.47
CA THR A 58 2.93 30.36 8.64
C THR A 58 2.44 29.04 9.25
N ILE A 59 1.95 28.13 8.41
CA ILE A 59 1.50 26.79 8.82
C ILE A 59 2.31 25.75 8.05
N LEU A 60 3.01 24.88 8.79
CA LEU A 60 3.83 23.80 8.27
C LEU A 60 3.21 22.45 8.60
N ASP A 61 3.22 21.54 7.63
CA ASP A 61 2.86 20.13 7.82
C ASP A 61 4.13 19.36 8.16
N SER A 62 4.12 18.58 9.24
CA SER A 62 5.32 17.92 9.76
C SER A 62 5.03 16.53 10.34
N GLU A 63 6.09 15.74 10.39
CA GLU A 63 6.13 14.44 11.04
C GLU A 63 7.08 14.51 12.23
N TYR A 64 6.57 14.25 13.44
CA TYR A 64 7.34 14.33 14.68
C TYR A 64 7.86 12.96 15.10
N ILE A 65 9.18 12.83 15.20
CA ILE A 65 9.92 11.60 15.55
C ILE A 65 11.12 11.98 16.41
N ASP A 66 11.34 11.29 17.52
CA ASP A 66 12.54 11.43 18.35
C ASP A 66 12.91 12.88 18.69
N LYS A 67 11.89 13.69 19.02
CA LYS A 67 12.00 15.13 19.34
C LYS A 67 12.35 16.06 18.18
N ILE A 68 12.33 15.54 16.96
CA ILE A 68 12.59 16.28 15.73
C ILE A 68 11.29 16.40 14.92
N TYR A 69 11.02 17.60 14.42
CA TYR A 69 9.94 17.87 13.47
C TYR A 69 10.50 17.83 12.05
N TYR A 70 10.15 16.80 11.30
CA TYR A 70 10.46 16.68 9.87
C TYR A 70 9.36 17.36 9.07
N VAL A 71 9.62 18.58 8.60
CA VAL A 71 8.65 19.38 7.85
C VAL A 71 8.44 18.82 6.45
N ILE A 72 7.25 18.28 6.20
CA ILE A 72 6.83 17.61 4.97
C ILE A 72 6.49 18.65 3.90
N ASP A 73 5.69 19.66 4.24
CA ASP A 73 5.13 20.66 3.32
C ASP A 73 4.79 21.96 4.06
N ILE A 74 4.36 22.99 3.34
CA ILE A 74 3.90 24.29 3.85
C ILE A 74 2.54 24.63 3.24
N ILE A 75 1.60 25.06 4.08
CA ILE A 75 0.19 25.26 3.70
C ILE A 75 -0.15 26.75 3.62
N VAL A 76 0.32 27.51 4.59
CA VAL A 76 0.12 28.96 4.70
C VAL A 76 1.48 29.62 4.90
N HIS A 77 1.73 30.74 4.23
CA HIS A 77 2.93 31.54 4.42
C HIS A 77 2.58 33.03 4.41
N LYS A 78 3.07 33.79 5.39
CA LYS A 78 2.77 35.22 5.58
C LYS A 78 1.28 35.55 5.54
N GLY A 79 0.44 34.67 6.10
CA GLY A 79 -1.01 34.83 6.16
C GLY A 79 -1.75 34.42 4.88
N GLU A 80 -1.05 34.07 3.80
CA GLU A 80 -1.67 33.64 2.54
C GLU A 80 -1.71 32.12 2.43
N TYR A 81 -2.83 31.59 1.95
CA TYR A 81 -2.95 30.18 1.60
C TYR A 81 -2.16 29.90 0.31
N ILE A 82 -1.15 29.05 0.40
CA ILE A 82 -0.29 28.68 -0.73
C ILE A 82 -0.43 27.21 -1.13
N GLY A 83 -1.41 26.49 -0.56
CA GLY A 83 -1.63 25.08 -0.82
C GLY A 83 -1.98 24.76 -2.28
N ASP A 84 -2.50 25.72 -3.05
CA ASP A 84 -2.80 25.51 -4.48
C ASP A 84 -1.57 25.65 -5.39
N MET A 85 -0.45 26.18 -4.90
CA MET A 85 0.78 26.29 -5.68
C MET A 85 1.36 24.91 -6.01
N ASP A 86 2.26 24.82 -6.99
CA ASP A 86 3.02 23.59 -7.25
C ASP A 86 3.84 23.15 -6.04
N PHE A 87 3.91 21.84 -5.78
CA PHE A 87 4.69 21.28 -4.68
C PHE A 87 6.14 21.77 -4.70
N GLU A 88 6.78 21.86 -5.86
CA GLU A 88 8.17 22.34 -5.96
C GLU A 88 8.34 23.79 -5.45
N LYS A 89 7.38 24.67 -5.75
CA LYS A 89 7.37 26.05 -5.24
C LYS A 89 7.17 26.08 -3.73
N ARG A 90 6.22 25.29 -3.22
CA ARG A 90 5.98 25.18 -1.77
C ARG A 90 7.21 24.66 -1.03
N ILE A 91 7.90 23.65 -1.56
CA ILE A 91 9.14 23.12 -0.95
C ILE A 91 10.26 24.17 -0.92
N SER A 92 10.39 25.00 -1.96
CA SER A 92 11.35 26.11 -1.94
C SER A 92 11.04 27.11 -0.82
N ILE A 93 9.77 27.52 -0.67
CA ILE A 93 9.34 28.42 0.42
C ILE A 93 9.55 27.75 1.78
N ARG A 94 9.13 26.49 1.93
CA ARG A 94 9.32 25.69 3.14
C ARG A 94 10.78 25.68 3.56
N ASN A 95 11.71 25.43 2.63
CA ASN A 95 13.15 25.37 2.95
C ASN A 95 13.65 26.70 3.52
N ASN A 96 13.26 27.82 2.90
CA ASN A 96 13.60 29.17 3.38
C ASN A 96 13.03 29.46 4.76
N VAL A 97 11.79 29.01 5.03
CA VAL A 97 11.19 29.14 6.37
C VAL A 97 11.95 28.26 7.38
N THR A 98 12.19 26.99 7.07
CA THR A 98 12.85 26.07 8.00
C THR A 98 14.30 26.45 8.31
N SER A 99 15.01 27.13 7.41
CA SER A 99 16.35 27.65 7.70
C SER A 99 16.38 28.78 8.74
N LEU A 100 15.23 29.36 9.05
CA LEU A 100 15.05 30.40 10.06
C LEU A 100 14.49 29.83 11.38
N LEU A 101 14.22 28.52 11.43
CA LEU A 101 13.69 27.83 12.60
C LEU A 101 14.80 27.06 13.34
N PRO A 102 14.59 26.70 14.61
CA PRO A 102 15.55 25.90 15.37
C PRO A 102 15.91 24.58 14.70
N ASP A 103 17.13 24.09 14.95
CA ASP A 103 17.71 22.90 14.31
C ASP A 103 16.94 21.59 14.52
N PHE A 104 16.00 21.54 15.47
CA PHE A 104 15.11 20.38 15.65
C PHE A 104 13.85 20.45 14.78
N ILE A 105 13.68 21.49 13.94
CA ILE A 105 12.64 21.64 12.93
C ILE A 105 13.30 21.64 11.56
N ILE A 106 13.36 20.47 10.93
CA ILE A 106 14.17 20.27 9.72
C ILE A 106 13.30 19.94 8.51
N PRO A 107 13.67 20.41 7.31
CA PRO A 107 12.93 20.07 6.10
C PRO A 107 13.12 18.58 5.76
N LYS A 108 12.01 17.88 5.53
CA LYS A 108 12.04 16.50 5.02
C LYS A 108 12.60 16.49 3.60
N GLN A 109 13.55 15.60 3.35
CA GLN A 109 14.23 15.50 2.05
C GLN A 109 13.40 14.74 1.04
N TYR A 110 13.44 15.21 -0.21
CA TYR A 110 12.76 14.61 -1.36
C TYR A 110 13.76 14.37 -2.47
N ASN A 111 13.79 13.15 -2.99
CA ASN A 111 14.69 12.76 -4.06
C ASN A 111 13.91 12.56 -5.36
N SER A 112 14.51 12.96 -6.48
CA SER A 112 14.04 12.57 -7.81
C SER A 112 14.61 11.20 -8.16
N PHE A 113 13.93 10.46 -9.03
CA PHE A 113 14.39 9.16 -9.52
C PHE A 113 14.04 9.02 -11.00
N ASN A 114 14.90 8.35 -11.78
CA ASN A 114 14.72 8.20 -13.22
C ASN A 114 14.46 6.74 -13.62
N SER A 115 14.70 5.80 -12.72
CA SER A 115 14.50 4.37 -12.95
C SER A 115 14.09 3.64 -11.67
N PHE A 116 13.54 2.43 -11.81
CA PHE A 116 13.28 1.55 -10.66
C PHE A 116 14.55 1.13 -9.92
N LYS A 117 15.70 1.06 -10.63
CA LYS A 117 17.01 0.77 -10.01
C LYS A 117 17.45 1.91 -9.08
N ASP A 118 17.26 3.15 -9.50
CA ASP A 118 17.53 4.33 -8.67
C ASP A 118 16.62 4.32 -7.43
N LEU A 119 15.33 4.02 -7.65
CA LEU A 119 14.35 3.94 -6.57
C LEU A 119 14.68 2.84 -5.56
N ASN A 120 15.15 1.67 -6.02
CA ASN A 120 15.63 0.59 -5.14
C ASN A 120 16.84 1.04 -4.32
N SER A 121 17.79 1.72 -4.96
CA SER A 121 18.99 2.24 -4.29
C SER A 121 18.62 3.26 -3.21
N LEU A 122 17.70 4.18 -3.52
CA LEU A 122 17.15 5.14 -2.56
C LEU A 122 16.46 4.41 -1.40
N TYR A 123 15.60 3.44 -1.67
CA TYR A 123 14.92 2.67 -0.64
C TYR A 123 15.91 1.98 0.32
N LEU A 124 16.93 1.31 -0.22
CA LEU A 124 17.96 0.64 0.57
C LEU A 124 18.78 1.64 1.40
N SER A 125 19.08 2.83 0.86
CA SER A 125 19.75 3.89 1.62
C SER A 125 18.90 4.39 2.79
N TYR A 126 17.60 4.62 2.57
CA TYR A 126 16.70 5.07 3.64
C TYR A 126 16.53 4.01 4.71
N LYS A 127 16.42 2.73 4.36
CA LYS A 127 16.36 1.62 5.34
C LYS A 127 17.58 1.53 6.25
N LYS A 128 18.76 1.95 5.77
CA LYS A 128 19.97 1.99 6.60
C LYS A 128 19.97 3.16 7.58
N GLN A 129 19.33 4.26 7.21
CA GLN A 129 19.35 5.50 7.99
C GLN A 129 18.15 5.63 8.94
N TYR A 130 17.01 5.06 8.58
CA TYR A 130 15.74 5.25 9.27
C TYR A 130 14.98 3.93 9.41
N LYS A 131 14.19 3.83 10.48
CA LYS A 131 13.14 2.81 10.58
C LYS A 131 11.96 3.24 9.69
N ILE A 132 11.87 2.66 8.50
CA ILE A 132 10.83 2.97 7.51
C ILE A 132 10.00 1.73 7.17
N ASP A 133 8.70 1.92 6.95
CA ASP A 133 7.79 0.87 6.50
C ASP A 133 7.42 1.01 5.01
N GLY A 134 8.02 1.98 4.31
CA GLY A 134 7.71 2.23 2.92
C GLY A 134 8.27 3.53 2.34
N LEU A 135 7.69 3.92 1.22
CA LEU A 135 8.01 5.13 0.46
C LEU A 135 6.74 5.96 0.21
N ILE A 136 6.91 7.27 0.16
CA ILE A 136 5.88 8.23 -0.22
C ILE A 136 6.28 8.86 -1.54
N PHE A 137 5.35 8.92 -2.48
CA PHE A 137 5.51 9.59 -3.78
C PHE A 137 4.52 10.73 -3.92
N LEU A 138 5.03 11.86 -4.43
CA LEU A 138 4.29 13.10 -4.67
C LEU A 138 4.60 13.61 -6.07
N ASP A 139 3.63 14.28 -6.69
CA ASP A 139 3.78 14.99 -7.96
C ASP A 139 4.24 16.43 -7.69
N LYS A 140 5.34 16.81 -8.33
CA LYS A 140 5.97 18.14 -8.21
C LYS A 140 5.04 19.27 -8.66
N SER A 141 4.13 18.98 -9.59
CA SER A 141 3.25 19.95 -10.27
C SER A 141 1.85 20.06 -9.66
N LYS A 142 1.66 19.53 -8.44
CA LYS A 142 0.35 19.48 -7.79
C LYS A 142 0.33 20.24 -6.47
N GLY A 143 -0.87 20.73 -6.14
CA GLY A 143 -1.22 21.35 -4.86
C GLY A 143 -1.02 20.42 -3.66
N TYR A 144 -1.24 20.97 -2.47
CA TYR A 144 -1.13 20.28 -1.18
C TYR A 144 -2.15 19.14 -1.07
N MET A 145 -3.39 19.37 -1.53
CA MET A 145 -4.47 18.38 -1.50
C MET A 145 -4.33 17.27 -2.57
N GLN A 146 -3.13 17.08 -3.12
CA GLN A 146 -2.88 16.06 -4.12
C GLN A 146 -3.03 14.64 -3.57
N ARG A 147 -3.28 13.69 -4.47
CA ARG A 147 -3.33 12.27 -4.10
C ARG A 147 -1.92 11.75 -3.87
N VAL A 148 -1.57 11.56 -2.60
CA VAL A 148 -0.31 10.94 -2.18
C VAL A 148 -0.33 9.44 -2.49
N ILE A 149 0.76 8.95 -3.10
CA ILE A 149 0.95 7.52 -3.30
C ILE A 149 1.87 7.01 -2.19
N LYS A 150 1.36 6.09 -1.38
CA LYS A 150 2.14 5.37 -0.37
C LYS A 150 2.41 3.96 -0.86
N TRP A 151 3.67 3.55 -0.82
CA TRP A 151 4.09 2.18 -1.06
C TRP A 151 4.65 1.62 0.24
N LYS A 152 4.31 0.37 0.57
CA LYS A 152 4.87 -0.38 1.70
C LYS A 152 5.34 -1.74 1.18
N GLU A 153 6.43 -2.25 1.74
CA GLU A 153 6.97 -3.56 1.37
C GLU A 153 6.03 -4.70 1.74
N SER A 154 5.38 -4.56 2.90
CA SER A 154 4.32 -5.42 3.38
C SER A 154 3.06 -4.60 3.60
N SER A 155 1.90 -5.19 3.26
CA SER A 155 0.61 -4.58 3.57
C SER A 155 0.22 -4.99 4.97
N THR A 156 -0.14 -3.99 5.76
CA THR A 156 -0.67 -4.18 7.10
C THR A 156 -2.17 -3.90 7.12
N VAL A 157 -2.86 -4.54 8.04
CA VAL A 157 -4.28 -4.31 8.32
C VAL A 157 -4.44 -4.07 9.81
N ASP A 158 -5.30 -3.13 10.19
CA ASP A 158 -5.62 -2.95 11.60
C ASP A 158 -6.85 -3.78 11.95
N LEU A 159 -6.73 -4.73 12.87
CA LEU A 159 -7.80 -5.62 13.32
C LEU A 159 -7.96 -5.50 14.84
N GLU A 160 -9.15 -5.75 15.34
CA GLU A 160 -9.43 -5.77 16.77
C GLU A 160 -9.24 -7.18 17.31
N ILE A 161 -8.41 -7.32 18.36
CA ILE A 161 -8.31 -8.53 19.17
C ILE A 161 -9.35 -8.46 20.28
N TYR A 162 -10.16 -9.50 20.42
CA TYR A 162 -11.15 -9.67 21.50
C TYR A 162 -11.14 -11.10 22.04
N THR A 163 -11.58 -11.28 23.27
CA THR A 163 -11.80 -12.60 23.87
C THR A 163 -13.23 -13.05 23.60
N ASP A 164 -13.38 -14.23 23.02
CA ASP A 164 -14.69 -14.84 22.76
C ASP A 164 -15.26 -15.54 24.01
N GLU A 165 -16.51 -15.98 23.96
CA GLU A 165 -17.21 -16.60 25.10
C GLU A 165 -16.49 -17.85 25.66
N ASP A 166 -15.75 -18.57 24.81
CA ASP A 166 -14.96 -19.75 25.17
C ASP A 166 -13.59 -19.39 25.79
N GLY A 167 -13.28 -18.11 25.97
CA GLY A 167 -12.01 -17.61 26.47
C GLY A 167 -10.89 -17.57 25.42
N SER A 168 -11.16 -17.95 24.18
CA SER A 168 -10.20 -17.87 23.08
C SER A 168 -10.06 -16.44 22.55
N LYS A 169 -8.84 -16.05 22.16
CA LYS A 169 -8.62 -14.75 21.50
C LYS A 169 -8.91 -14.87 20.02
N LYS A 170 -9.76 -13.99 19.51
CA LYS A 170 -10.12 -13.87 18.09
C LYS A 170 -9.80 -12.48 17.57
N ILE A 171 -9.78 -12.36 16.25
CA ILE A 171 -9.55 -11.11 15.54
C ILE A 171 -10.74 -10.78 14.66
N LYS A 172 -11.16 -9.51 14.65
CA LYS A 172 -12.27 -9.03 13.83
C LYS A 172 -12.00 -7.68 13.17
N THR A 173 -12.82 -7.38 12.17
CA THR A 173 -12.89 -6.07 11.50
C THR A 173 -13.82 -5.13 12.26
N CYS A 174 -13.87 -3.84 11.88
CA CYS A 174 -14.84 -2.91 12.49
C CYS A 174 -16.30 -3.23 12.13
N ASP A 175 -16.53 -4.08 11.13
CA ASP A 175 -17.85 -4.54 10.71
C ASP A 175 -18.25 -5.84 11.44
N ASP A 176 -17.60 -6.14 12.58
CA ASP A 176 -17.74 -7.35 13.40
C ASP A 176 -17.50 -8.68 12.65
N TRP A 177 -16.86 -8.63 11.48
CA TRP A 177 -16.49 -9.83 10.74
C TRP A 177 -15.24 -10.48 11.34
N SER A 178 -15.35 -11.72 11.81
CA SER A 178 -14.22 -12.52 12.31
C SER A 178 -13.27 -12.94 11.17
N ILE A 179 -11.97 -12.87 11.43
CA ILE A 179 -10.94 -13.27 10.47
C ILE A 179 -10.40 -14.65 10.84
N ASP A 180 -10.75 -15.66 10.04
CA ASP A 180 -10.35 -17.08 10.26
C ASP A 180 -8.93 -17.40 9.77
N MET A 181 -8.04 -16.41 9.67
CA MET A 181 -6.65 -16.62 9.27
C MET A 181 -5.78 -16.92 10.52
N PRO A 182 -4.86 -17.90 10.46
CA PRO A 182 -3.93 -18.14 11.55
C PRO A 182 -3.18 -16.85 11.93
N TRP A 183 -2.95 -16.63 13.22
CA TRP A 183 -2.24 -15.45 13.70
C TRP A 183 -1.42 -15.73 14.96
N GLU A 184 -0.32 -15.01 15.15
CA GLU A 184 0.55 -15.14 16.32
C GLU A 184 -0.04 -14.37 17.51
N ASN A 185 -0.42 -15.07 18.58
CA ASN A 185 -1.14 -14.46 19.70
C ASN A 185 -0.28 -14.15 20.93
N HIS A 186 1.01 -14.48 20.89
CA HIS A 186 1.88 -14.44 22.06
C HIS A 186 1.91 -13.02 22.62
N GLU A 187 1.33 -12.84 23.82
CA GLU A 187 1.34 -11.60 24.62
C GLU A 187 0.45 -10.44 24.14
N CYS A 188 -0.36 -10.61 23.10
CA CYS A 188 -1.25 -9.53 22.65
C CYS A 188 -2.45 -9.34 23.59
N VAL A 189 -2.72 -8.11 24.02
CA VAL A 189 -3.93 -7.74 24.78
C VAL A 189 -5.09 -7.36 23.84
N GLU A 190 -6.30 -7.26 24.39
CA GLU A 190 -7.45 -6.77 23.63
C GLU A 190 -7.26 -5.34 23.13
N GLY A 191 -7.88 -5.04 22.01
CA GLY A 191 -7.81 -3.73 21.35
C GLY A 191 -7.38 -3.83 19.89
N ILE A 192 -7.15 -2.67 19.28
CA ILE A 192 -6.84 -2.58 17.84
C ILE A 192 -5.34 -2.75 17.63
N TRP A 193 -4.96 -3.75 16.86
CA TRP A 193 -3.58 -4.06 16.51
C TRP A 193 -3.34 -3.91 15.01
N GLU A 194 -2.15 -3.43 14.64
CA GLU A 194 -1.66 -3.47 13.26
C GLU A 194 -1.05 -4.85 13.00
N PHE A 195 -1.58 -5.59 12.04
CA PHE A 195 -1.12 -6.91 11.63
C PHE A 195 -0.40 -6.86 10.29
N GLU A 196 0.72 -7.56 10.19
CA GLU A 196 1.43 -7.82 8.94
C GLU A 196 1.11 -9.23 8.44
N LYS A 197 0.75 -9.37 7.16
CA LYS A 197 0.61 -10.69 6.54
C LYS A 197 1.98 -11.23 6.13
N ARG A 198 2.40 -12.33 6.76
CA ARG A 198 3.60 -13.09 6.38
C ARG A 198 3.17 -14.46 5.85
N ALA A 199 3.27 -14.66 4.54
CA ALA A 199 2.73 -15.85 3.87
C ALA A 199 1.24 -16.06 4.19
N ASN A 200 0.91 -17.07 5.01
CA ASN A 200 -0.46 -17.44 5.38
C ASN A 200 -0.78 -17.19 6.87
N ILE A 201 0.08 -16.45 7.59
CA ILE A 201 -0.13 -16.08 8.99
C ILE A 201 -0.18 -14.55 9.14
N LEU A 202 -1.01 -14.06 10.06
CA LEU A 202 -0.98 -12.67 10.53
C LEU A 202 -0.09 -12.54 11.75
N VAL A 203 0.82 -11.57 11.70
CA VAL A 203 1.72 -11.27 12.81
C VAL A 203 1.36 -9.89 13.36
N PRO A 204 0.94 -9.78 14.63
CA PRO A 204 0.70 -8.48 15.24
C PRO A 204 2.02 -7.72 15.37
N THR A 205 2.01 -6.44 14.98
CA THR A 205 3.22 -5.61 14.96
C THR A 205 3.23 -4.54 16.05
N ARG A 206 2.06 -3.94 16.33
CA ARG A 206 1.89 -2.95 17.40
C ARG A 206 0.42 -2.73 17.76
N LEU A 207 0.18 -2.32 18.99
CA LEU A 207 -1.11 -1.81 19.45
C LEU A 207 -1.34 -0.38 18.94
N ARG A 208 -2.52 -0.11 18.39
CA ARG A 208 -2.92 1.15 17.74
C ARG A 208 -3.81 1.99 18.67
N LEU A 209 -3.21 2.55 19.72
CA LEU A 209 -3.90 3.45 20.66
C LEU A 209 -4.43 4.73 19.99
N ASP A 210 -3.89 5.09 18.82
CA ASP A 210 -4.30 6.24 18.02
C ASP A 210 -5.58 5.99 17.21
N LYS A 211 -6.01 4.73 17.05
CA LYS A 211 -7.16 4.39 16.20
C LYS A 211 -8.41 4.14 17.02
N PRO A 212 -9.54 4.80 16.67
CA PRO A 212 -10.81 4.57 17.35
C PRO A 212 -11.49 3.26 16.91
N GLN A 213 -11.15 2.73 15.73
CA GLN A 213 -11.74 1.51 15.18
C GLN A 213 -10.75 0.75 14.29
N ALA A 214 -10.96 -0.57 14.16
CA ALA A 214 -10.27 -1.44 13.22
C ALA A 214 -10.57 -1.06 11.74
N ASN A 215 -9.92 -1.72 10.79
CA ASN A 215 -10.25 -1.59 9.36
C ASN A 215 -11.55 -2.34 9.04
N SER A 216 -12.28 -1.89 8.02
CA SER A 216 -13.44 -2.59 7.47
C SER A 216 -13.01 -3.83 6.67
N LEU A 217 -13.94 -4.78 6.49
CA LEU A 217 -13.69 -6.01 5.75
C LEU A 217 -13.17 -5.75 4.33
N GLU A 218 -13.77 -4.79 3.61
CA GLU A 218 -13.35 -4.42 2.26
C GLU A 218 -11.87 -3.98 2.22
N ILE A 219 -11.44 -3.18 3.21
CA ILE A 219 -10.05 -2.70 3.31
C ILE A 219 -9.11 -3.86 3.63
N VAL A 220 -9.54 -4.75 4.53
CA VAL A 220 -8.76 -5.93 4.94
C VAL A 220 -8.54 -6.86 3.77
N GLU A 221 -9.61 -7.27 3.07
CA GLU A 221 -9.51 -8.14 1.90
C GLU A 221 -8.58 -7.56 0.84
N LYS A 222 -8.74 -6.26 0.55
CA LYS A 222 -7.90 -5.56 -0.41
C LYS A 222 -6.43 -5.58 0.02
N ASN A 223 -6.11 -5.28 1.27
CA ASN A 223 -4.70 -5.23 1.71
C ASN A 223 -4.07 -6.64 1.83
N LEU A 224 -4.85 -7.67 2.19
CA LEU A 224 -4.36 -9.05 2.31
C LEU A 224 -4.15 -9.74 0.95
N VAL A 225 -4.86 -9.31 -0.09
CA VAL A 225 -4.78 -9.88 -1.46
C VAL A 225 -3.85 -9.08 -2.38
N ASP A 226 -3.78 -7.74 -2.23
CA ASP A 226 -3.14 -6.86 -3.22
C ASP A 226 -1.74 -6.33 -2.85
N SER A 227 -1.06 -6.91 -1.87
CA SER A 227 0.29 -6.48 -1.46
C SER A 227 1.27 -6.59 -2.63
N ILE A 228 2.00 -5.51 -2.91
CA ILE A 228 3.02 -5.48 -3.96
C ILE A 228 4.39 -5.65 -3.30
N PRO A 229 5.09 -6.78 -3.52
CA PRO A 229 6.34 -7.08 -2.82
C PRO A 229 7.45 -6.05 -3.10
N GLY A 230 8.40 -5.92 -2.17
CA GLY A 230 9.67 -5.18 -2.32
C GLY A 230 10.42 -5.43 -3.62
N THR A 231 10.30 -6.65 -4.16
CA THR A 231 10.98 -7.09 -5.38
C THR A 231 10.54 -6.34 -6.64
N ILE A 232 9.48 -5.51 -6.61
CA ILE A 232 9.12 -4.71 -7.78
C ILE A 232 10.22 -3.74 -8.22
N PHE A 233 11.05 -3.26 -7.28
CA PHE A 233 12.11 -2.31 -7.60
C PHE A 233 13.38 -3.00 -8.07
N THR A 234 13.53 -4.30 -7.80
CA THR A 234 14.70 -5.08 -8.24
C THR A 234 14.60 -5.51 -9.70
N GLY A 235 13.40 -5.42 -10.29
CA GLY A 235 13.12 -5.96 -11.63
C GLY A 235 13.14 -7.50 -11.67
N ILE A 236 13.28 -8.16 -10.50
CA ILE A 236 13.31 -9.61 -10.42
C ILE A 236 11.87 -10.12 -10.49
N GLY A 237 11.55 -10.77 -11.59
CA GLY A 237 10.26 -11.38 -11.85
C GLY A 237 9.28 -10.46 -12.59
N CYS A 238 8.17 -11.04 -13.02
CA CYS A 238 7.19 -10.40 -13.89
C CYS A 238 5.97 -9.86 -13.14
N TYR A 239 6.11 -9.49 -11.86
CA TYR A 239 4.96 -9.24 -10.97
C TYR A 239 3.99 -8.16 -11.50
N LEU A 240 4.52 -7.00 -11.92
CA LEU A 240 3.72 -5.90 -12.47
C LEU A 240 3.03 -6.31 -13.78
N MET A 241 3.76 -6.99 -14.67
CA MET A 241 3.20 -7.52 -15.92
C MET A 241 2.11 -8.57 -15.63
N ARG A 242 2.30 -9.47 -14.66
CA ARG A 242 1.29 -10.46 -14.25
C ARG A 242 0.05 -9.78 -13.71
N LYS A 243 0.18 -8.74 -12.86
CA LYS A 243 -0.98 -7.95 -12.39
C LYS A 243 -1.72 -7.26 -13.53
N TYR A 244 -0.99 -6.66 -14.46
CA TYR A 244 -1.57 -6.05 -15.66
C TYR A 244 -2.34 -7.07 -16.50
N HIS A 245 -1.69 -8.17 -16.87
CA HIS A 245 -2.30 -9.23 -17.66
C HIS A 245 -3.48 -9.88 -16.95
N ASN A 246 -3.41 -10.10 -15.63
CA ASN A 246 -4.53 -10.62 -14.86
C ASN A 246 -5.76 -9.71 -14.95
N ARG A 247 -5.58 -8.39 -14.91
CA ARG A 247 -6.68 -7.44 -15.10
C ARG A 247 -7.25 -7.53 -16.52
N VAL A 248 -6.40 -7.47 -17.54
CA VAL A 248 -6.85 -7.58 -18.95
C VAL A 248 -7.63 -8.88 -19.17
N LYS A 249 -7.13 -10.00 -18.65
CA LYS A 249 -7.81 -11.30 -18.69
C LYS A 249 -9.17 -11.28 -17.98
N ILE A 250 -9.28 -10.65 -16.81
CA ILE A 250 -10.56 -10.53 -16.09
C ILE A 250 -11.55 -9.68 -16.90
N ASP A 251 -11.11 -8.54 -17.42
CA ASP A 251 -11.97 -7.64 -18.21
C ASP A 251 -12.43 -8.32 -19.51
N MET A 252 -11.54 -9.08 -20.17
CA MET A 252 -11.87 -9.91 -21.33
C MET A 252 -12.90 -10.99 -20.97
N LEU A 253 -12.65 -11.82 -19.95
CA LEU A 253 -13.58 -12.90 -19.57
C LEU A 253 -14.95 -12.37 -19.13
N ARG A 254 -14.99 -11.19 -18.50
CA ARG A 254 -16.26 -10.54 -18.09
C ARG A 254 -17.04 -9.97 -19.26
N SER A 255 -16.38 -9.59 -20.34
CA SER A 255 -17.02 -9.06 -21.55
C SER A 255 -17.35 -10.16 -22.56
N SER A 256 -16.67 -11.30 -22.50
CA SER A 256 -16.88 -12.42 -23.43
C SER A 256 -17.83 -13.49 -22.93
N HIS A 257 -18.12 -13.57 -21.62
CA HIS A 257 -18.95 -14.64 -21.06
C HIS A 257 -19.94 -14.15 -19.98
N ASP A 258 -21.18 -14.60 -20.13
CA ASP A 258 -22.27 -14.37 -19.18
C ASP A 258 -22.23 -15.34 -17.99
N MET A 259 -23.02 -15.02 -16.96
CA MET A 259 -23.21 -15.92 -15.82
C MET A 259 -23.79 -17.25 -16.30
N GLY A 260 -23.14 -18.35 -15.91
CA GLY A 260 -23.56 -19.71 -16.27
C GLY A 260 -22.93 -20.26 -17.56
N SER A 261 -21.99 -19.54 -18.17
CA SER A 261 -21.25 -20.00 -19.35
C SER A 261 -20.47 -21.30 -19.11
N VAL A 262 -20.20 -22.03 -20.19
CA VAL A 262 -19.21 -23.12 -20.20
C VAL A 262 -17.90 -22.56 -20.76
N ILE A 263 -16.79 -22.78 -20.05
CA ILE A 263 -15.45 -22.33 -20.47
C ILE A 263 -14.64 -23.56 -20.86
N MET A 264 -13.94 -23.47 -22.00
CA MET A 264 -12.86 -24.37 -22.35
C MET A 264 -11.55 -23.56 -22.32
N ASP A 265 -10.65 -23.93 -21.42
CA ASP A 265 -9.34 -23.29 -21.26
C ASP A 265 -8.25 -24.24 -21.76
N ILE A 266 -7.45 -23.78 -22.72
CA ILE A 266 -6.41 -24.57 -23.38
C ILE A 266 -5.05 -24.06 -22.92
N GLY A 267 -4.23 -24.94 -22.35
CA GLY A 267 -2.97 -24.56 -21.73
C GLY A 267 -3.16 -23.89 -20.37
N THR A 268 -4.06 -24.43 -19.56
CA THR A 268 -4.41 -23.92 -18.22
C THR A 268 -3.20 -23.82 -17.28
N GLY A 269 -2.17 -24.63 -17.50
CA GLY A 269 -0.97 -24.69 -16.68
C GLY A 269 -1.29 -24.94 -15.21
N GLN A 270 -0.68 -24.15 -14.33
CA GLN A 270 -0.81 -24.27 -12.87
C GLN A 270 -2.09 -23.60 -12.31
N GLY A 271 -3.11 -23.36 -13.14
CA GLY A 271 -4.38 -22.78 -12.71
C GLY A 271 -4.35 -21.29 -12.34
N GLY A 272 -3.52 -20.48 -13.01
CA GLY A 272 -3.44 -19.03 -12.72
C GLY A 272 -4.73 -18.24 -13.00
N ASP A 273 -5.66 -18.82 -13.76
CA ASP A 273 -6.92 -18.22 -14.16
C ASP A 273 -8.15 -18.76 -13.40
N VAL A 274 -7.97 -19.71 -12.47
CA VAL A 274 -9.04 -20.38 -11.70
C VAL A 274 -10.03 -19.40 -11.08
N ILE A 275 -9.53 -18.39 -10.34
CA ILE A 275 -10.36 -17.37 -9.67
C ILE A 275 -11.20 -16.57 -10.69
N LYS A 276 -10.74 -16.46 -11.94
CA LYS A 276 -11.40 -15.68 -12.99
C LYS A 276 -12.61 -16.42 -13.57
N TRP A 277 -12.68 -17.75 -13.42
CA TRP A 277 -13.77 -18.57 -13.93
C TRP A 277 -15.02 -18.59 -13.04
N ARG A 278 -15.03 -17.87 -11.92
CA ARG A 278 -16.12 -17.91 -10.91
C ARG A 278 -17.55 -17.67 -11.42
N ARG A 279 -17.72 -17.13 -12.63
CA ARG A 279 -19.04 -16.90 -13.27
C ARG A 279 -19.48 -18.05 -14.18
N ALA A 280 -18.59 -18.98 -14.48
CA ALA A 280 -18.86 -20.12 -15.35
C ALA A 280 -19.55 -21.23 -14.57
N LYS A 281 -20.52 -21.88 -15.22
CA LYS A 281 -21.19 -23.08 -14.70
C LYS A 281 -20.28 -24.29 -14.75
N LEU A 282 -19.47 -24.38 -15.81
CA LEU A 282 -18.65 -25.54 -16.11
C LEU A 282 -17.36 -25.11 -16.78
N ILE A 283 -16.24 -25.72 -16.40
CA ILE A 283 -14.92 -25.42 -16.93
C ILE A 283 -14.25 -26.73 -17.38
N TYR A 284 -13.77 -26.77 -18.61
CA TYR A 284 -12.89 -27.81 -19.14
C TYR A 284 -11.49 -27.24 -19.32
N CYS A 285 -10.51 -27.79 -18.60
CA CYS A 285 -9.11 -27.38 -18.66
C CYS A 285 -8.33 -28.43 -19.45
N ILE A 286 -7.73 -28.04 -20.57
CA ILE A 286 -6.87 -28.92 -21.38
C ILE A 286 -5.42 -28.57 -21.05
N GLU A 287 -4.72 -29.47 -20.35
CA GLU A 287 -3.33 -29.25 -19.94
C GLU A 287 -2.53 -30.57 -20.04
N PRO A 288 -1.57 -30.68 -20.97
CA PRO A 288 -0.78 -31.90 -21.13
C PRO A 288 0.19 -32.14 -19.97
N SER A 289 0.66 -31.09 -19.28
CA SER A 289 1.61 -31.25 -18.19
C SER A 289 0.95 -31.75 -16.91
N VAL A 290 1.16 -33.03 -16.60
CA VAL A 290 0.70 -33.64 -15.34
C VAL A 290 1.22 -32.85 -14.13
N LYS A 291 2.49 -32.41 -14.17
CA LYS A 291 3.08 -31.58 -13.12
C LYS A 291 2.30 -30.28 -12.90
N ALA A 292 1.92 -29.59 -13.97
CA ALA A 292 1.17 -28.34 -13.85
C ALA A 292 -0.25 -28.58 -13.28
N THR A 293 -0.91 -29.67 -13.67
CA THR A 293 -2.22 -30.04 -13.13
C THR A 293 -2.15 -30.43 -11.65
N GLN A 294 -1.10 -31.13 -11.22
CA GLN A 294 -0.87 -31.44 -9.81
C GLN A 294 -0.62 -30.18 -8.98
N GLU A 295 0.15 -29.21 -9.49
CA GLU A 295 0.36 -27.93 -8.81
C GLU A 295 -0.93 -27.11 -8.71
N MET A 296 -1.82 -27.19 -9.71
CA MET A 296 -3.14 -26.57 -9.65
C MET A 296 -4.01 -27.21 -8.57
N GLU A 297 -4.07 -28.55 -8.53
CA GLU A 297 -4.83 -29.31 -7.53
C GLU A 297 -4.30 -29.07 -6.12
N GLN A 298 -2.99 -29.03 -5.92
CA GLN A 298 -2.38 -28.65 -4.64
C GLN A 298 -2.75 -27.23 -4.20
N ARG A 299 -2.89 -26.31 -5.15
CA ARG A 299 -3.16 -24.89 -4.86
C ARG A 299 -4.63 -24.62 -4.51
N TYR A 300 -5.56 -25.33 -5.15
CA TYR A 300 -6.99 -25.02 -5.06
C TYR A 300 -7.85 -26.16 -4.52
N GLY A 301 -7.28 -27.36 -4.35
CA GLY A 301 -8.02 -28.56 -4.00
C GLY A 301 -8.99 -28.99 -5.10
N TYR A 302 -9.99 -29.78 -4.70
CA TYR A 302 -11.05 -30.23 -5.59
C TYR A 302 -12.01 -29.09 -5.92
N LEU A 303 -12.23 -28.85 -7.22
CA LEU A 303 -13.18 -27.86 -7.73
C LEU A 303 -14.31 -28.59 -8.48
N PRO A 304 -15.54 -28.61 -7.96
CA PRO A 304 -16.61 -29.49 -8.46
C PRO A 304 -17.09 -29.17 -9.87
N ASN A 305 -16.83 -27.95 -10.35
CA ASN A 305 -17.22 -27.47 -11.68
C ASN A 305 -16.06 -27.39 -12.67
N VAL A 306 -14.88 -27.93 -12.32
CA VAL A 306 -13.67 -27.91 -13.16
C VAL A 306 -13.25 -29.34 -13.53
N PHE A 307 -13.14 -29.60 -14.82
CA PHE A 307 -12.76 -30.89 -15.39
C PHE A 307 -11.41 -30.74 -16.08
N VAL A 308 -10.40 -31.47 -15.61
CA VAL A 308 -9.06 -31.45 -16.18
C VAL A 308 -8.88 -32.59 -17.16
N ILE A 309 -8.59 -32.24 -18.41
CA ILE A 309 -8.30 -33.17 -19.50
C ILE A 309 -6.79 -33.12 -19.73
N ASN A 310 -6.09 -34.17 -19.31
CA ASN A 310 -4.66 -34.32 -19.57
C ASN A 310 -4.46 -34.93 -20.97
N SER A 311 -4.25 -34.09 -21.97
CA SER A 311 -4.11 -34.52 -23.37
C SER A 311 -3.16 -33.60 -24.13
N LEU A 312 -2.38 -34.17 -25.05
CA LEU A 312 -1.67 -33.41 -26.06
C LEU A 312 -2.63 -33.19 -27.24
N LEU A 313 -2.63 -31.99 -27.83
CA LEU A 313 -3.45 -31.64 -29.00
C LEU A 313 -3.28 -32.60 -30.20
N LYS A 314 -2.20 -33.38 -30.26
CA LYS A 314 -1.90 -34.38 -31.30
C LYS A 314 -2.53 -35.75 -31.04
N ASP A 315 -3.11 -35.97 -29.86
CA ASP A 315 -3.76 -37.23 -29.50
C ASP A 315 -5.18 -37.33 -30.07
N VAL A 316 -5.64 -36.26 -30.75
CA VAL A 316 -6.88 -36.22 -31.51
C VAL A 316 -6.54 -36.46 -32.99
N ASP A 317 -6.94 -37.61 -33.52
CA ASP A 317 -6.89 -37.87 -34.96
C ASP A 317 -7.84 -36.90 -35.67
N PRO A 318 -7.37 -36.01 -36.57
CA PRO A 318 -8.23 -35.08 -37.28
C PRO A 318 -9.34 -35.77 -38.09
N SER A 319 -9.15 -37.06 -38.44
CA SER A 319 -10.16 -37.87 -39.13
C SER A 319 -11.31 -38.35 -38.23
N THR A 320 -11.23 -38.08 -36.93
CA THR A 320 -12.26 -38.42 -35.93
C THR A 320 -13.07 -37.21 -35.43
N ILE A 321 -12.81 -36.01 -35.95
CA ILE A 321 -13.61 -34.81 -35.65
C ILE A 321 -14.72 -34.68 -36.71
N PRO A 322 -16.01 -34.80 -36.34
CA PRO A 322 -17.15 -34.67 -37.26
C PRO A 322 -17.41 -33.25 -37.77
#